data_AF-A0A448MKE0-F1
#
_entry.id   AF-A0A448MKE0-F1
#
_cell.length_a   1.000
_cell.length_b   1.000
_cell.length_c   1.000
_cell.angle_alpha   90.00
_cell.angle_beta   90.00
_cell.angle_gamma   90.00
#
_symmetry.space_group_name_H-M   'P 1'
#
loop_
_entity.id
_entity.type
_entity.pdbx_description
1 polymer ?
#
loop_
_entity_poly.entity_id
_entity_poly.type
_entity_poly.pdbx_seq_one_letter_code
_entity_poly.pdbx_strand_id
1 'polypeptide(L)'
;MGDKLFQEEQGPGSDDEVNLLEAGANYGWPYVAGYPDNQNYVYTSYATAEKCNTLPETIGDTKFETSGGAAPNKMVAQKETDFKQEENYRNPLKTFFTVRNGHNMFDPNCPDSSYLCWPTAALSSITYYPKDGKVKEWRNSILVSGLKSGGIYRMPLNGNSDDVQGELYKHFTSPSRYRNVEVNQDGSKIYVMTDTAGASLGLDGKQNMQMQNSGAILVFEAK
;
A
#
# COMPACT_ATOMS: atom_id res chain seq x y z
N MET A 1 -0.88 15.64 12.17
CA MET A 1 0.09 15.79 13.28
C MET A 1 0.56 17.23 13.30
N GLY A 2 0.17 17.99 14.32
CA GLY A 2 0.26 19.46 14.22
C GLY A 2 -0.57 19.92 13.02
N ASP A 3 0.05 20.70 12.14
CA ASP A 3 -0.49 21.20 10.88
C ASP A 3 -0.36 20.24 9.68
N LYS A 4 0.38 19.12 9.83
CA LYS A 4 0.63 18.16 8.76
C LYS A 4 -0.48 17.12 8.64
N LEU A 5 -0.83 16.74 7.41
CA LEU A 5 -1.81 15.70 7.12
C LEU A 5 -1.12 14.55 6.39
N PHE A 6 -1.11 13.37 7.00
CA PHE A 6 -0.61 12.15 6.36
C PHE A 6 -1.79 11.32 5.85
N GLN A 7 -1.56 10.60 4.76
CA GLN A 7 -2.56 9.72 4.17
C GLN A 7 -1.90 8.42 3.73
N GLU A 8 -2.69 7.34 3.75
CA GLU A 8 -2.36 6.06 3.12
C GLU A 8 -3.29 5.83 1.94
N GLU A 9 -2.76 5.24 0.87
CA GLU A 9 -3.49 4.93 -0.36
C GLU A 9 -3.25 3.49 -0.81
N GLN A 10 -4.26 2.87 -1.41
CA GLN A 10 -4.10 1.57 -2.07
C GLN A 10 -3.70 1.77 -3.53
N GLY A 11 -2.58 1.14 -3.90
CA GLY A 11 -2.12 1.04 -5.27
C GLY A 11 -2.78 -0.14 -5.99
N PRO A 12 -2.50 -0.31 -7.29
CA PRO A 12 -3.07 -1.38 -8.10
C PRO A 12 -2.38 -2.74 -7.83
N GLY A 13 -1.47 -3.15 -8.71
CA GLY A 13 -0.67 -4.37 -8.57
C GLY A 13 0.58 -4.20 -7.71
N SER A 14 1.00 -2.96 -7.47
CA SER A 14 2.15 -2.55 -6.67
C SER A 14 1.87 -1.17 -6.08
N ASP A 15 2.81 -0.64 -5.30
CA ASP A 15 2.83 0.78 -4.95
C ASP A 15 1.58 1.30 -4.21
N ASP A 16 1.14 0.60 -3.15
CA ASP A 16 0.37 1.32 -2.11
C ASP A 16 1.26 2.42 -1.53
N GLU A 17 0.68 3.51 -1.02
CA GLU A 17 1.44 4.71 -0.68
C GLU A 17 1.19 5.21 0.73
N VAL A 18 2.20 5.88 1.27
CA VAL A 18 2.02 6.86 2.34
C VAL A 18 2.46 8.22 1.83
N ASN A 19 1.55 9.18 1.91
CA ASN A 19 1.68 10.53 1.38
C ASN A 19 1.66 11.58 2.49
N LEU A 20 2.40 12.68 2.28
CA LEU A 20 2.19 13.93 3.00
C LEU A 20 1.28 14.82 2.14
N LEU A 21 0.10 15.14 2.67
CA LEU A 21 -0.91 15.90 1.97
C LEU A 21 -0.62 17.42 2.02
N GLU A 22 -0.58 18.02 0.84
CA GLU A 22 -0.41 19.46 0.62
C GLU A 22 -1.60 20.00 -0.17
N ALA A 23 -2.07 21.20 0.19
CA ALA A 23 -3.20 21.80 -0.48
C ALA A 23 -2.89 22.09 -1.97
N GLY A 24 -3.73 21.58 -2.87
CA GLY A 24 -3.59 21.77 -4.32
C GLY A 24 -2.53 20.86 -4.98
N ALA A 25 -1.93 19.94 -4.24
CA ALA A 25 -0.97 18.98 -4.79
C ALA A 25 -1.64 17.92 -5.68
N ASN A 26 -0.85 17.40 -6.62
CA ASN A 26 -1.19 16.29 -7.49
C ASN A 26 -0.31 15.08 -7.12
N TYR A 27 -0.94 13.93 -6.85
CA TYR A 27 -0.28 12.69 -6.41
C TYR A 27 -0.08 11.67 -7.55
N GLY A 28 -0.30 12.08 -8.80
CA GLY A 28 0.14 11.31 -9.97
C GLY A 28 -0.88 10.32 -10.54
N TRP A 29 -1.71 9.68 -9.71
CA TRP A 29 -2.70 8.72 -10.21
C TRP A 29 -3.66 9.33 -11.25
N PRO A 30 -3.98 8.64 -12.37
CA PRO A 30 -3.56 7.30 -12.75
C PRO A 30 -2.33 7.25 -13.65
N TYR A 31 -1.57 8.33 -13.78
CA TYR A 31 -0.42 8.37 -14.71
C TYR A 31 0.88 7.87 -14.09
N VAL A 32 0.97 7.90 -12.77
CA VAL A 32 2.06 7.38 -11.95
C VAL A 32 1.46 6.59 -10.79
N ALA A 33 2.02 5.42 -10.48
CA ALA A 33 1.73 4.67 -9.26
C ALA A 33 3.03 4.56 -8.45
N GLY A 34 3.09 5.18 -7.28
CA GLY A 34 4.34 5.30 -6.53
C GLY A 34 5.22 6.41 -7.10
N TYR A 35 6.42 6.02 -7.56
CA TYR A 35 7.41 6.94 -8.12
C TYR A 35 7.36 6.90 -9.65
N PRO A 36 7.74 7.99 -10.36
CA PRO A 36 7.77 8.02 -11.82
C PRO A 36 9.01 7.28 -12.34
N ASP A 37 9.05 5.95 -12.19
CA ASP A 37 10.24 5.12 -12.35
C ASP A 37 10.12 4.05 -13.46
N ASN A 38 8.93 3.92 -14.06
CA ASN A 38 8.59 2.92 -15.07
C ASN A 38 8.87 1.48 -14.62
N GLN A 39 8.64 1.19 -13.33
CA GLN A 39 8.81 -0.13 -12.75
C GLN A 39 7.46 -0.75 -12.41
N ASN A 40 7.13 -1.85 -13.08
CA ASN A 40 5.97 -2.69 -12.80
C ASN A 40 4.60 -2.00 -12.95
N TYR A 41 4.56 -0.79 -13.52
CA TYR A 41 3.34 -0.05 -13.80
C TYR A 41 3.44 0.74 -15.11
N VAL A 42 2.36 0.71 -15.88
CA VAL A 42 2.11 1.56 -17.05
C VAL A 42 0.64 1.94 -17.06
N TYR A 43 0.36 3.24 -17.07
CA TYR A 43 -1.02 3.71 -17.24
C TYR A 43 -1.57 3.18 -18.56
N THR A 44 -2.67 2.42 -18.49
CA THR A 44 -3.42 1.99 -19.67
C THR A 44 -4.88 2.38 -19.51
N SER A 45 -5.39 3.16 -20.46
CA SER A 45 -6.78 3.61 -20.48
C SER A 45 -7.69 2.57 -21.13
N TYR A 46 -8.23 1.67 -20.33
CA TYR A 46 -9.25 0.72 -20.75
C TYR A 46 -10.51 1.37 -21.33
N ALA A 47 -10.82 2.61 -20.92
CA ALA A 47 -11.93 3.39 -21.46
C ALA A 47 -11.77 3.73 -22.95
N THR A 48 -10.56 3.64 -23.50
CA THR A 48 -10.26 3.91 -24.92
C THR A 48 -10.25 2.65 -25.78
N ALA A 49 -10.53 1.49 -25.19
CA ALA A 49 -10.57 0.21 -25.88
C ALA A 49 -11.66 0.18 -26.97
N GLU A 50 -11.32 -0.36 -28.15
CA GLU A 50 -12.29 -0.53 -29.24
C GLU A 50 -13.28 -1.69 -28.97
N LYS A 51 -12.83 -2.73 -28.26
CA LYS A 51 -13.63 -3.95 -27.97
C LYS A 51 -13.52 -4.39 -26.52
N CYS A 52 -14.59 -4.27 -25.73
CA CYS A 52 -14.53 -4.62 -24.31
C CYS A 52 -14.33 -6.12 -24.03
N ASN A 53 -14.78 -7.01 -24.93
CA ASN A 53 -14.75 -8.46 -24.71
C ASN A 53 -13.39 -9.13 -24.96
N THR A 54 -12.34 -8.35 -25.26
CA THR A 54 -10.98 -8.85 -25.49
C THR A 54 -9.96 -8.23 -24.53
N LEU A 55 -10.44 -7.62 -23.45
CA LEU A 55 -9.59 -6.99 -22.46
C LEU A 55 -9.03 -8.04 -21.50
N PRO A 56 -7.77 -7.89 -21.03
CA PRO A 56 -7.28 -8.68 -19.91
C PRO A 56 -8.17 -8.46 -18.68
N GLU A 57 -8.30 -9.50 -17.87
CA GLU A 57 -9.14 -9.48 -16.67
C GLU A 57 -8.32 -9.15 -15.42
N THR A 58 -7.02 -9.46 -15.43
CA THR A 58 -6.12 -9.35 -14.27
C THR A 58 -4.81 -8.68 -14.65
N ILE A 59 -4.32 -7.78 -13.80
CA ILE A 59 -3.00 -7.16 -13.94
C ILE A 59 -1.92 -8.25 -14.00
N GLY A 60 -1.05 -8.18 -15.01
CA GLY A 60 0.01 -9.15 -15.23
C GLY A 60 -0.35 -10.23 -16.24
N ASP A 61 -1.63 -10.39 -16.62
CA ASP A 61 -2.05 -11.23 -17.77
C ASP A 61 -1.28 -10.82 -19.04
N THR A 62 -0.89 -9.55 -19.08
CA THR A 62 -0.14 -8.96 -20.16
C THR A 62 1.11 -8.26 -19.65
N LYS A 63 2.14 -8.20 -20.51
CA LYS A 63 3.39 -7.51 -20.18
C LYS A 63 3.29 -5.99 -20.35
N PHE A 64 2.30 -5.49 -21.09
CA PHE A 64 2.24 -4.06 -21.40
C PHE A 64 1.85 -3.21 -20.19
N GLU A 65 1.03 -3.75 -19.28
CA GLU A 65 0.59 -3.06 -18.06
C GLU A 65 1.69 -2.96 -17.00
N THR A 66 2.66 -3.87 -17.02
CA THR A 66 3.73 -3.93 -16.02
C THR A 66 5.07 -3.46 -16.55
N SER A 67 5.36 -3.64 -17.84
CA SER A 67 6.68 -3.35 -18.41
C SER A 67 6.64 -2.53 -19.69
N GLY A 68 5.44 -2.10 -20.11
CA GLY A 68 5.21 -1.35 -21.34
C GLY A 68 5.21 -2.21 -22.61
N GLY A 69 4.99 -1.55 -23.74
CA GLY A 69 4.81 -2.18 -25.04
C GLY A 69 3.61 -1.58 -25.77
N ALA A 70 3.29 -2.13 -26.94
CA ALA A 70 2.09 -1.73 -27.66
C ALA A 70 0.86 -2.24 -26.90
N ALA A 71 0.07 -1.31 -26.34
CA ALA A 71 -1.20 -1.66 -25.76
C ALA A 71 -2.14 -2.20 -26.86
N PRO A 72 -2.81 -3.35 -26.64
CA PRO A 72 -3.71 -3.93 -27.62
C PRO A 72 -4.98 -3.08 -27.74
N ASN A 73 -5.84 -3.44 -28.71
CA ASN A 73 -7.20 -2.91 -28.77
C ASN A 73 -7.28 -1.37 -28.87
N LYS A 74 -6.23 -0.76 -29.44
CA LYS A 74 -6.03 0.71 -29.58
C LYS A 74 -6.11 1.46 -28.25
N MET A 75 -5.89 0.79 -27.12
CA MET A 75 -5.86 1.46 -25.83
C MET A 75 -4.71 2.47 -25.78
N VAL A 76 -4.99 3.63 -25.19
CA VAL A 76 -3.96 4.61 -24.86
C VAL A 76 -3.16 4.07 -23.68
N ALA A 77 -1.84 4.05 -23.83
CA ALA A 77 -0.92 3.75 -22.74
C ALA A 77 0.15 4.82 -22.63
N GLN A 78 0.61 5.06 -21.40
CA GLN A 78 1.59 6.10 -21.09
C GLN A 78 2.57 5.58 -20.04
N LYS A 79 3.86 5.79 -20.27
CA LYS A 79 4.89 5.55 -19.26
C LYS A 79 4.81 6.63 -18.18
N GLU A 80 5.16 6.28 -16.96
CA GLU A 80 5.15 7.21 -15.84
C GLU A 80 6.11 8.38 -16.06
N THR A 81 7.28 8.12 -16.66
CA THR A 81 8.25 9.20 -16.98
C THR A 81 7.79 10.14 -18.09
N ASP A 82 6.76 9.75 -18.86
CA ASP A 82 6.16 10.62 -19.88
C ASP A 82 5.12 11.56 -19.26
N PHE A 83 4.72 11.32 -18.00
CA PHE A 83 3.86 12.22 -17.24
C PHE A 83 4.61 13.52 -16.91
N LYS A 84 4.00 14.65 -17.26
CA LYS A 84 4.57 15.96 -16.96
C LYS A 84 4.38 16.29 -15.47
N GLN A 85 5.48 16.24 -14.72
CA GLN A 85 5.53 16.61 -13.32
C GLN A 85 5.56 18.15 -13.19
N GLU A 86 4.39 18.75 -12.98
CA GLU A 86 4.26 20.17 -12.68
C GLU A 86 4.72 20.48 -11.25
N GLU A 87 4.83 21.77 -10.88
CA GLU A 87 5.32 22.21 -9.56
C GLU A 87 4.49 21.65 -8.38
N ASN A 88 3.21 21.36 -8.59
CA ASN A 88 2.34 20.81 -7.57
C ASN A 88 2.37 19.27 -7.48
N TYR A 89 3.18 18.59 -8.30
CA TYR A 89 3.35 17.14 -8.19
C TYR A 89 4.11 16.76 -6.91
N ARG A 90 3.67 15.69 -6.24
CA ARG A 90 4.33 15.14 -5.05
C ARG A 90 4.51 13.63 -5.21
N ASN A 91 5.73 13.18 -4.93
CA ASN A 91 6.00 11.75 -4.75
C ASN A 91 5.48 11.28 -3.39
N PRO A 92 5.20 9.97 -3.24
CA PRO A 92 4.94 9.40 -1.93
C PRO A 92 6.18 9.47 -1.04
N LEU A 93 5.95 9.49 0.27
CA LEU A 93 7.02 9.33 1.25
C LEU A 93 7.53 7.88 1.29
N LYS A 94 6.63 6.92 1.07
CA LYS A 94 6.94 5.49 1.05
C LYS A 94 5.95 4.73 0.19
N THR A 95 6.44 3.69 -0.47
CA THR A 95 5.62 2.72 -1.21
C THR A 95 5.60 1.34 -0.53
N PHE A 96 4.52 0.60 -0.72
CA PHE A 96 4.33 -0.79 -0.31
C PHE A 96 3.76 -1.58 -1.50
N PHE A 97 4.56 -2.25 -2.31
CA PHE A 97 6.00 -2.09 -2.47
C PHE A 97 6.26 -1.84 -3.95
N THR A 98 7.22 -0.96 -4.23
CA THR A 98 7.77 -0.83 -5.58
C THR A 98 8.57 -2.08 -5.92
N VAL A 99 8.32 -2.66 -7.10
CA VAL A 99 9.07 -3.81 -7.62
C VAL A 99 9.53 -3.53 -9.04
N ARG A 100 10.61 -4.17 -9.47
CA ARG A 100 11.13 -4.00 -10.83
C ARG A 100 10.26 -4.67 -11.87
N ASN A 101 10.39 -4.20 -13.12
CA ASN A 101 9.86 -4.89 -14.29
C ASN A 101 10.25 -6.38 -14.30
N GLY A 102 9.28 -7.24 -14.64
CA GLY A 102 9.45 -8.70 -14.64
C GLY A 102 9.16 -9.36 -13.30
N HIS A 103 8.62 -8.64 -12.31
CA HIS A 103 8.06 -9.25 -11.12
C HIS A 103 6.96 -10.27 -11.48
N ASN A 104 6.91 -11.39 -10.75
CA ASN A 104 5.91 -12.41 -10.98
C ASN A 104 4.59 -12.04 -10.30
N MET A 105 3.63 -11.52 -11.08
CA MET A 105 2.28 -11.19 -10.58
C MET A 105 1.40 -12.42 -10.31
N PHE A 106 1.86 -13.63 -10.64
CA PHE A 106 1.17 -14.91 -10.41
C PHE A 106 2.01 -15.82 -9.51
N ASP A 107 2.27 -15.36 -8.28
CA ASP A 107 3.03 -16.14 -7.31
C ASP A 107 2.28 -17.47 -6.99
N PRO A 108 2.96 -18.63 -7.08
CA PRO A 108 2.34 -19.93 -6.83
C PRO A 108 1.89 -20.15 -5.36
N ASN A 109 2.26 -19.26 -4.43
CA ASN A 109 1.75 -19.27 -3.06
C ASN A 109 0.31 -18.74 -2.95
N CYS A 110 -0.20 -18.06 -3.99
CA CYS A 110 -1.57 -17.56 -4.07
C CYS A 110 -2.25 -18.03 -5.38
N PRO A 111 -2.39 -19.35 -5.62
CA PRO A 111 -2.83 -19.89 -6.90
C PRO A 111 -4.28 -19.55 -7.25
N ASP A 112 -5.15 -19.37 -6.26
CA ASP A 112 -6.58 -19.09 -6.47
C ASP A 112 -6.90 -17.59 -6.41
N SER A 113 -5.93 -16.76 -5.98
CA SER A 113 -6.12 -15.34 -5.71
C SER A 113 -4.79 -14.59 -5.78
N SER A 114 -4.24 -14.46 -7.00
CA SER A 114 -2.92 -13.86 -7.26
C SER A 114 -2.72 -12.49 -6.59
N TYR A 115 -3.78 -11.67 -6.54
CA TYR A 115 -3.76 -10.35 -5.91
C TYR A 115 -3.32 -10.35 -4.45
N LEU A 116 -3.47 -11.47 -3.72
CA LEU A 116 -2.98 -11.58 -2.35
C LEU A 116 -1.46 -11.51 -2.27
N CYS A 117 -0.78 -12.11 -3.25
CA CYS A 117 0.67 -12.17 -3.33
C CYS A 117 1.28 -11.03 -4.16
N TRP A 118 0.46 -10.18 -4.80
CA TRP A 118 0.97 -8.96 -5.42
C TRP A 118 1.77 -8.12 -4.41
N PRO A 119 2.76 -7.35 -4.86
CA PRO A 119 3.60 -6.50 -4.01
C PRO A 119 2.84 -5.28 -3.50
N THR A 120 1.77 -5.50 -2.75
CA THR A 120 1.02 -4.48 -2.00
C THR A 120 0.76 -4.96 -0.57
N ALA A 121 0.32 -4.07 0.32
CA ALA A 121 -0.13 -4.41 1.66
C ALA A 121 -1.66 -4.29 1.82
N ALA A 122 -2.34 -3.67 0.86
CA ALA A 122 -3.71 -3.21 0.92
C ALA A 122 -3.91 -2.39 2.21
N LEU A 123 -3.26 -1.22 2.25
CA LEU A 123 -3.32 -0.29 3.37
C LEU A 123 -4.79 0.12 3.67
N SER A 124 -5.08 0.48 4.92
CA SER A 124 -6.48 0.68 5.36
C SER A 124 -6.71 1.69 6.47
N SER A 125 -5.65 2.08 7.17
CA SER A 125 -5.71 3.09 8.21
C SER A 125 -4.31 3.53 8.53
N ILE A 126 -4.18 4.81 8.84
CA ILE A 126 -2.95 5.48 9.23
C ILE A 126 -3.17 6.18 10.56
N THR A 127 -2.24 6.05 11.50
CA THR A 127 -2.27 6.76 12.79
C THR A 127 -0.86 7.15 13.24
N TYR A 128 -0.78 8.03 14.22
CA TYR A 128 0.48 8.56 14.73
C TYR A 128 0.84 7.97 16.10
N TYR A 129 2.10 7.53 16.25
CA TYR A 129 2.69 7.19 17.54
C TYR A 129 3.43 8.41 18.14
N PRO A 130 2.99 8.95 19.30
CA PRO A 130 3.49 10.21 19.86
C PRO A 130 5.00 10.30 20.12
N LYS A 131 5.60 11.50 20.02
CA LYS A 131 7.03 11.75 20.32
C LYS A 131 7.40 11.42 21.77
N ASP A 132 6.44 11.48 22.68
CA ASP A 132 6.58 11.25 24.11
C ASP A 132 5.96 9.91 24.56
N GLY A 133 5.53 9.07 23.62
CA GLY A 133 4.91 7.78 23.89
C GLY A 133 5.75 6.85 24.79
N LYS A 134 5.08 5.95 25.51
CA LYS A 134 5.67 5.06 26.52
C LYS A 134 6.77 4.16 25.96
N VAL A 135 6.62 3.67 24.73
CA VAL A 135 7.61 2.82 24.04
C VAL A 135 8.60 3.72 23.31
N LYS A 136 9.82 3.83 23.85
CA LYS A 136 10.81 4.82 23.40
C LYS A 136 11.22 4.63 21.94
N GLU A 137 11.34 3.38 21.51
CA GLU A 137 11.79 2.99 20.18
C GLU A 137 10.75 3.28 19.10
N TRP A 138 9.49 3.52 19.50
CA TRP A 138 8.35 3.78 18.61
C TRP A 138 8.03 5.25 18.48
N ARG A 139 8.60 6.10 19.35
CA ARG A 139 8.36 7.54 19.37
C ARG A 139 8.50 8.16 17.99
N ASN A 140 7.61 9.08 17.69
CA ASN A 140 7.63 9.81 16.43
C ASN A 140 7.55 8.89 15.21
N SER A 141 6.60 7.96 15.18
CA SER A 141 6.40 7.05 14.05
C SER A 141 4.97 7.15 13.51
N ILE A 142 4.80 6.84 12.23
CA ILE A 142 3.50 6.54 11.65
C ILE A 142 3.26 5.03 11.73
N LEU A 143 2.03 4.65 12.04
CA LEU A 143 1.56 3.27 12.00
C LEU A 143 0.52 3.13 10.90
N VAL A 144 0.64 2.10 10.06
CA VAL A 144 -0.32 1.80 8.99
C VAL A 144 -0.75 0.34 9.06
N SER A 145 -2.05 0.06 8.97
CA SER A 145 -2.58 -1.31 8.94
C SER A 145 -2.67 -1.87 7.53
N GLY A 146 -2.28 -3.13 7.35
CA GLY A 146 -2.43 -3.88 6.10
C GLY A 146 -3.55 -4.92 6.15
N LEU A 147 -4.47 -4.87 5.18
CA LEU A 147 -5.56 -5.83 5.07
C LEU A 147 -5.05 -7.19 4.62
N LYS A 148 -4.52 -7.29 3.40
CA LYS A 148 -4.09 -8.59 2.88
C LYS A 148 -2.81 -9.08 3.56
N SER A 149 -1.93 -8.17 3.96
CA SER A 149 -0.66 -8.55 4.57
C SER A 149 -0.78 -8.90 6.06
N GLY A 150 -1.84 -8.44 6.74
CA GLY A 150 -2.15 -8.80 8.13
C GLY A 150 -1.08 -8.37 9.12
N GLY A 151 -1.15 -7.11 9.56
CA GLY A 151 -0.23 -6.54 10.56
C GLY A 151 -0.24 -5.02 10.56
N ILE A 152 0.67 -4.44 11.36
CA ILE A 152 0.90 -3.00 11.42
C ILE A 152 2.32 -2.71 10.93
N TYR A 153 2.45 -1.82 9.96
CA TYR A 153 3.73 -1.28 9.53
C TYR A 153 4.04 -0.01 10.30
N ARG A 154 5.22 0.06 10.89
CA ARG A 154 5.74 1.25 11.57
C ARG A 154 6.82 1.91 10.71
N MET A 155 6.68 3.21 10.53
CA MET A 155 7.65 4.08 9.85
C MET A 155 8.08 5.19 10.82
N PRO A 156 9.33 5.16 11.31
CA PRO A 156 9.90 6.29 12.04
C PRO A 156 9.86 7.55 11.18
N LEU A 157 9.63 8.71 11.80
CA LEU A 157 9.73 10.01 11.13
C LEU A 157 11.02 10.73 11.51
N ASN A 158 11.46 11.64 10.65
CA ASN A 158 12.56 12.55 10.94
C ASN A 158 12.19 13.52 12.10
N GLY A 159 13.14 14.37 12.52
CA GLY A 159 12.93 15.33 13.61
C GLY A 159 11.78 16.32 13.37
N ASN A 160 11.56 16.72 12.11
CA ASN A 160 10.52 17.66 11.68
C ASN A 160 9.14 17.03 11.52
N SER A 161 9.08 15.70 11.54
CA SER A 161 7.88 14.90 11.33
C SER A 161 7.20 15.17 9.99
N ASP A 162 7.96 15.40 8.93
CA ASP A 162 7.49 15.56 7.53
C ASP A 162 8.01 14.46 6.60
N ASP A 163 8.95 13.63 7.04
CA ASP A 163 9.54 12.60 6.20
C ASP A 163 9.71 11.28 6.97
N VAL A 164 9.51 10.16 6.27
CA VAL A 164 9.66 8.81 6.81
C VAL A 164 11.11 8.35 6.71
N GLN A 165 11.57 7.57 7.67
CA GLN A 165 12.97 7.19 7.82
C GLN A 165 13.11 5.67 7.92
N GLY A 166 14.18 5.15 7.32
CA GLY A 166 14.53 3.74 7.39
C GLY A 166 13.59 2.80 6.64
N GLU A 167 13.61 1.54 7.08
CA GLU A 167 12.85 0.45 6.50
C GLU A 167 11.42 0.38 7.05
N LEU A 168 10.59 -0.42 6.38
CA LEU A 168 9.24 -0.76 6.85
C LEU A 168 9.31 -1.82 7.94
N TYR A 169 9.01 -1.46 9.19
CA TYR A 169 8.98 -2.41 10.30
C TYR A 169 7.59 -3.00 10.45
N LYS A 170 7.40 -4.26 10.06
CA LYS A 170 6.12 -4.96 10.23
C LYS A 170 6.01 -5.59 11.61
N HIS A 171 4.91 -5.32 12.29
CA HIS A 171 4.61 -5.76 13.66
C HIS A 171 3.27 -6.49 13.72
N PHE A 172 3.14 -7.31 14.77
CA PHE A 172 1.91 -8.01 15.14
C PHE A 172 1.29 -8.84 14.02
N THR A 173 2.12 -9.45 13.17
CA THR A 173 1.64 -10.23 12.02
C THR A 173 0.70 -11.34 12.49
N SER A 174 -0.48 -11.40 11.88
CA SER A 174 -1.40 -12.53 12.03
C SER A 174 -2.18 -12.74 10.73
N PRO A 175 -2.72 -13.95 10.47
CA PRO A 175 -3.63 -14.21 9.36
C PRO A 175 -5.00 -13.57 9.60
N SER A 176 -5.05 -12.24 9.67
CA SER A 176 -6.25 -11.43 9.82
C SER A 176 -6.12 -10.20 8.93
N ARG A 177 -7.24 -9.58 8.56
CA ARG A 177 -7.27 -8.32 7.82
C ARG A 177 -7.39 -7.15 8.78
N TYR A 178 -6.32 -6.38 8.94
CA TYR A 178 -6.27 -5.27 9.91
C TYR A 178 -6.90 -4.07 9.23
N ARG A 179 -8.08 -3.66 9.70
CA ARG A 179 -8.92 -2.62 9.09
C ARG A 179 -8.57 -1.23 9.58
N ASN A 180 -8.32 -1.10 10.88
CA ASN A 180 -8.06 0.20 11.49
C ASN A 180 -7.08 0.03 12.64
N VAL A 181 -6.29 1.07 12.89
CA VAL A 181 -5.29 1.10 13.96
C VAL A 181 -5.36 2.43 14.69
N GLU A 182 -5.40 2.39 16.01
CA GLU A 182 -5.36 3.56 16.88
C GLU A 182 -4.38 3.39 18.04
N VAL A 183 -3.84 4.50 18.51
CA VAL A 183 -2.90 4.55 19.63
C VAL A 183 -3.53 5.38 20.75
N ASN A 184 -3.48 4.90 21.99
CA ASN A 184 -3.94 5.72 23.11
C ASN A 184 -2.97 6.87 23.40
N GLN A 185 -3.43 7.84 24.21
CA GLN A 185 -2.72 9.09 24.44
C GLN A 185 -1.28 8.93 24.97
N ASP A 186 -1.01 7.95 25.85
CA ASP A 186 0.33 7.73 26.40
C ASP A 186 1.19 6.77 25.55
N GLY A 187 0.64 6.23 24.45
CA GLY A 187 1.32 5.27 23.59
C GLY A 187 1.57 3.90 24.24
N SER A 188 0.90 3.56 25.34
CA SER A 188 1.03 2.26 26.00
C SER A 188 0.19 1.16 25.34
N LYS A 189 -0.85 1.54 24.57
CA LYS A 189 -1.78 0.60 23.93
C LYS A 189 -2.00 0.95 22.47
N ILE A 190 -2.02 -0.09 21.65
CA ILE A 190 -2.44 -0.03 20.25
C ILE A 190 -3.71 -0.87 20.11
N TYR A 191 -4.75 -0.26 19.55
CA TYR A 191 -6.04 -0.88 19.27
C TYR A 191 -6.15 -1.16 17.78
N VAL A 192 -6.62 -2.34 17.42
CA VAL A 192 -6.77 -2.74 16.02
C VAL A 192 -8.14 -3.33 15.79
N MET A 193 -8.83 -2.85 14.75
CA MET A 193 -10.06 -3.50 14.24
C MET A 193 -9.69 -4.51 13.15
N THR A 194 -10.37 -5.65 13.11
CA THR A 194 -10.23 -6.62 12.02
C THR A 194 -11.53 -6.79 11.23
N ASP A 195 -11.42 -7.05 9.92
CA ASP A 195 -12.60 -7.36 9.09
C ASP A 195 -13.33 -8.61 9.62
N THR A 196 -14.63 -8.72 9.34
CA THR A 196 -15.43 -9.92 9.69
C THR A 196 -15.14 -11.10 8.77
N ALA A 197 -14.69 -10.85 7.54
CA ALA A 197 -14.36 -11.88 6.57
C ALA A 197 -13.38 -11.34 5.52
N GLY A 198 -12.89 -12.24 4.67
CA GLY A 198 -12.02 -11.94 3.54
C GLY A 198 -10.69 -12.68 3.62
N ALA A 199 -9.96 -12.66 2.51
CA ALA A 199 -8.68 -13.33 2.41
C ALA A 199 -7.53 -12.45 2.95
N SER A 200 -6.53 -13.12 3.50
CA SER A 200 -5.25 -12.54 3.93
C SER A 200 -4.10 -13.47 3.54
N LEU A 201 -2.87 -13.04 3.78
CA LEU A 201 -1.73 -13.94 3.81
C LEU A 201 -1.68 -14.68 5.15
N GLY A 202 -1.28 -15.95 5.10
CA GLY A 202 -0.91 -16.76 6.24
C GLY A 202 0.48 -16.39 6.78
N LEU A 203 0.84 -16.94 7.94
CA LEU A 203 2.18 -16.75 8.51
C LEU A 203 3.29 -17.42 7.66
N ASP A 204 2.91 -18.37 6.81
CA ASP A 204 3.76 -19.04 5.83
C ASP A 204 3.87 -18.29 4.49
N GLY A 205 3.25 -17.11 4.38
CA GLY A 205 3.24 -16.30 3.17
C GLY A 205 2.30 -16.81 2.07
N LYS A 206 1.44 -17.79 2.36
CA LYS A 206 0.48 -18.34 1.39
C LYS A 206 -0.90 -17.71 1.56
N GLN A 207 -1.73 -17.87 0.54
CA GLN A 207 -3.14 -17.49 0.64
C GLN A 207 -3.81 -18.14 1.88
N ASN A 208 -4.56 -17.35 2.63
CA ASN A 208 -5.31 -17.79 3.79
C ASN A 208 -6.74 -17.24 3.72
N MET A 209 -7.72 -18.16 3.82
CA MET A 209 -9.14 -17.83 3.77
C MET A 209 -9.81 -17.84 5.15
N GLN A 210 -9.10 -18.22 6.20
CA GLN A 210 -9.62 -18.31 7.57
C GLN A 210 -8.98 -17.24 8.45
N MET A 211 -9.74 -16.20 8.77
CA MET A 211 -9.25 -15.14 9.65
C MET A 211 -9.04 -15.65 11.07
N GLN A 212 -7.84 -15.47 11.62
CA GLN A 212 -7.52 -15.81 13.00
C GLN A 212 -8.40 -15.03 13.99
N ASN A 213 -8.60 -13.74 13.73
CA ASN A 213 -9.45 -12.87 14.54
C ASN A 213 -10.49 -12.20 13.62
N SER A 214 -11.66 -12.80 13.45
CA SER A 214 -12.75 -12.28 12.63
C SER A 214 -13.59 -11.26 13.41
N GLY A 215 -13.75 -10.06 12.87
CA GLY A 215 -14.65 -9.02 13.41
C GLY A 215 -14.29 -8.57 14.83
N ALA A 216 -12.99 -8.51 15.15
CA ALA A 216 -12.50 -8.34 16.50
C ALA A 216 -11.88 -6.96 16.73
N ILE A 217 -11.79 -6.59 18.01
CA ILE A 217 -10.92 -5.52 18.50
C ILE A 217 -9.75 -6.16 19.23
N LEU A 218 -8.54 -6.01 18.68
CA LEU A 218 -7.30 -6.46 19.30
C LEU A 218 -6.69 -5.31 20.10
N VAL A 219 -6.07 -5.64 21.22
CA VAL A 219 -5.34 -4.67 22.06
C VAL A 219 -3.93 -5.19 22.30
N PHE A 220 -2.93 -4.42 21.87
CA PHE A 220 -1.52 -4.68 22.14
C PHE A 220 -1.03 -3.70 23.21
N GLU A 221 -0.57 -4.22 24.35
CA GLU A 221 -0.14 -3.42 25.50
C GLU A 221 1.37 -3.57 25.74
N ALA A 222 2.05 -2.43 25.90
CA ALA A 222 3.48 -2.39 26.22
C ALA A 222 3.74 -2.94 27.63
N LYS A 223 4.70 -3.87 27.73
CA LYS A 223 5.16 -4.47 28.99
C LYS A 223 6.44 -3.82 29.48
#